data_AF-A0A659UML3-F1
#
_entry.id   AF-A0A659UML3-F1
#
_cell.length_a   1.000
_cell.length_b   1.000
_cell.length_c   1.000
_cell.angle_alpha   90.00
_cell.angle_beta   90.00
_cell.angle_gamma   90.00
#
_symmetry.space_group_name_H-M   'P 1'
#
loop_
_entity.id
_entity.type
_entity.pdbx_description
1 polymer ?
#
loop_
_entity_poly.entity_id
_entity_poly.type
_entity_poly.pdbx_seq_one_letter_code
_entity_poly.pdbx_strand_id
1 'polypeptide(L)'
;MNQFRFSRRPDIGDKVRVSFEFFPPKNDEMEARLWDTVTRLEPLQPKFVSVTYGAGGSTRERTARTIGRILKETSLTPAAHMTCVDAARHEVDAVIQEFTDMGVKRFVA
;
A
#
# COMPACT_ATOMS: atom_id res chain seq x y z
N MET A 1 -27.57 -27.68 11.48
CA MET A 1 -26.78 -26.70 12.24
C MET A 1 -25.70 -26.12 11.35
N ASN A 2 -25.57 -24.80 11.39
CA ASN A 2 -24.66 -23.88 10.69
C ASN A 2 -23.22 -24.45 10.50
N GLN A 3 -22.43 -24.16 9.47
CA GLN A 3 -22.06 -22.81 9.00
C GLN A 3 -21.53 -22.77 7.56
N PHE A 4 -21.94 -21.71 6.88
CA PHE A 4 -21.48 -21.20 5.59
C PHE A 4 -19.95 -21.17 5.43
N ARG A 5 -19.41 -21.94 4.46
CA ARG A 5 -18.09 -21.65 3.89
C ARG A 5 -18.23 -20.46 2.92
N PHE A 6 -18.05 -19.25 3.44
CA PHE A 6 -18.05 -18.02 2.64
C PHE A 6 -17.00 -18.01 1.51
N SER A 7 -15.95 -18.85 1.60
CA SER A 7 -14.80 -18.82 0.68
C SER A 7 -15.03 -19.33 -0.74
N ARG A 8 -16.24 -19.84 -1.09
CA ARG A 8 -16.51 -20.47 -2.40
C ARG A 8 -17.84 -20.07 -3.03
N ARG A 9 -18.36 -18.90 -2.68
CA ARG A 9 -19.58 -18.35 -3.28
C ARG A 9 -19.19 -17.46 -4.47
N PRO A 10 -19.30 -17.95 -5.72
CA PRO A 10 -18.92 -17.18 -6.91
C PRO A 10 -19.82 -15.94 -7.10
N ASP A 11 -21.01 -15.93 -6.51
CA ASP A 11 -21.99 -14.84 -6.48
C ASP A 11 -21.67 -13.71 -5.48
N ILE A 12 -20.70 -13.90 -4.58
CA ILE A 12 -20.25 -12.87 -3.63
C ILE A 12 -19.14 -11.98 -4.23
N GLY A 13 -18.41 -12.50 -5.23
CA GLY A 13 -17.24 -11.84 -5.83
C GLY A 13 -17.53 -10.47 -6.45
N ASP A 14 -18.73 -10.28 -7.01
CA ASP A 14 -19.11 -9.00 -7.64
C ASP A 14 -19.47 -7.90 -6.62
N LYS A 15 -19.57 -8.22 -5.31
CA LYS A 15 -20.05 -7.29 -4.27
C LYS A 15 -19.00 -6.85 -3.26
N VAL A 16 -17.90 -7.58 -3.09
CA VAL A 16 -16.91 -7.28 -2.04
C VAL A 16 -15.70 -6.57 -2.64
N ARG A 17 -15.60 -5.27 -2.40
CA ARG A 17 -14.42 -4.48 -2.74
C ARG A 17 -13.35 -4.70 -1.68
N VAL A 18 -12.17 -5.14 -2.10
CA VAL A 18 -11.02 -5.37 -1.21
C VAL A 18 -9.85 -4.46 -1.55
N SER A 19 -9.01 -4.21 -0.54
CA SER A 19 -7.70 -3.58 -0.62
C SER A 19 -6.75 -4.31 0.34
N PHE A 20 -5.46 -4.24 0.07
CA PHE A 20 -4.43 -4.83 0.94
C PHE A 20 -3.49 -3.74 1.46
N GLU A 21 -2.91 -3.97 2.64
CA GLU A 21 -1.94 -3.07 3.24
C GLU A 21 -0.58 -3.75 3.37
N PHE A 22 0.48 -3.03 3.01
CA PHE A 22 1.85 -3.48 3.08
C PHE A 22 2.68 -2.62 4.04
N PHE A 23 3.64 -3.27 4.68
CA PHE A 23 4.65 -2.60 5.49
C PHE A 23 5.95 -2.50 4.69
N PRO A 24 6.59 -1.32 4.64
CA PRO A 24 7.89 -1.19 3.98
C PRO A 24 8.92 -2.16 4.58
N PRO A 25 9.67 -2.89 3.74
CA PRO A 25 10.63 -3.88 4.21
C PRO A 25 11.81 -3.20 4.91
N LYS A 26 12.35 -3.85 5.95
CA LYS A 26 13.50 -3.34 6.70
C LYS A 26 14.85 -3.83 6.17
N ASN A 27 14.83 -4.89 5.37
CA ASN A 27 16.00 -5.56 4.80
C ASN A 27 15.62 -6.29 3.50
N ASP A 28 16.63 -6.80 2.78
CA ASP A 28 16.48 -7.41 1.46
C ASP A 28 15.65 -8.70 1.49
N GLU A 29 15.74 -9.49 2.56
CA GLU A 29 14.93 -10.70 2.71
C GLU A 29 13.44 -10.36 2.80
N MET A 30 13.08 -9.35 3.60
CA MET A 30 11.71 -8.85 3.69
C MET A 30 11.26 -8.24 2.37
N GLU A 31 12.16 -7.60 1.62
CA GLU A 31 11.83 -7.05 0.31
C GLU A 31 11.46 -8.15 -0.69
N ALA A 32 12.24 -9.23 -0.75
CA ALA A 32 11.92 -10.38 -1.59
C ALA A 32 10.57 -11.01 -1.23
N ARG A 33 10.29 -11.18 0.08
CA ARG A 33 9.00 -11.70 0.57
C ARG A 33 7.83 -10.78 0.28
N LEU A 34 8.02 -9.47 0.44
CA LEU A 34 7.00 -8.49 0.07
C LEU A 34 6.68 -8.61 -1.41
N TRP A 35 7.69 -8.74 -2.26
CA TRP A 35 7.48 -8.82 -3.70
C TRP A 35 6.79 -10.11 -4.16
N ASP A 36 7.12 -11.25 -3.56
CA ASP A 36 6.34 -12.50 -3.75
C ASP A 36 4.86 -12.26 -3.40
N THR A 37 4.61 -11.61 -2.26
CA THR A 37 3.24 -11.33 -1.79
C THR A 37 2.50 -10.39 -2.75
N VAL A 38 3.13 -9.31 -3.19
CA VAL A 38 2.56 -8.35 -4.14
C VAL A 38 2.17 -9.07 -5.44
N THR A 39 3.10 -9.84 -6.01
CA THR A 39 2.88 -10.58 -7.26
C THR A 39 1.73 -11.59 -7.14
N ARG A 40 1.58 -12.23 -5.98
CA ARG A 40 0.51 -13.19 -5.72
C ARG A 40 -0.86 -12.54 -5.51
N LEU A 41 -0.89 -11.31 -4.98
CA LEU A 41 -2.13 -10.58 -4.72
C LEU A 41 -2.60 -9.73 -5.90
N GLU A 42 -1.70 -9.33 -6.80
CA GLU A 42 -2.03 -8.52 -7.98
C GLU A 42 -3.18 -9.08 -8.83
N PRO A 43 -3.24 -10.39 -9.15
CA PRO A 43 -4.32 -10.96 -9.95
C PRO A 43 -5.72 -10.86 -9.32
N LEU A 44 -5.81 -10.56 -8.02
CA LEU A 44 -7.09 -10.32 -7.33
C LEU A 44 -7.69 -8.95 -7.64
N GLN A 45 -6.97 -8.09 -8.38
CA GLN A 45 -7.41 -6.76 -8.81
C GLN A 45 -8.01 -5.92 -7.67
N PRO A 46 -7.30 -5.73 -6.55
CA PRO A 46 -7.80 -4.91 -5.46
C PRO A 46 -8.04 -3.47 -5.93
N LYS A 47 -8.99 -2.77 -5.31
CA LYS A 47 -9.30 -1.37 -5.65
C LYS A 47 -8.08 -0.45 -5.51
N PHE A 48 -7.24 -0.72 -4.51
CA PHE A 48 -5.96 -0.09 -4.27
C PHE A 48 -5.16 -0.98 -3.30
N VAL A 49 -3.88 -0.68 -3.12
CA VAL A 49 -3.07 -1.20 -2.02
C VAL A 49 -2.54 -0.04 -1.20
N SER A 50 -2.48 -0.13 0.13
CA SER A 50 -1.85 0.88 0.97
C SER A 50 -0.43 0.47 1.35
N VAL A 51 0.45 1.47 1.50
CA VAL A 51 1.79 1.28 2.06
C VAL A 51 1.90 2.15 3.29
N THR A 52 2.26 1.52 4.42
CA THR A 52 2.33 2.21 5.71
C THR A 52 3.48 3.22 5.78
N TYR A 53 3.36 4.15 6.72
CA TYR A 53 4.31 5.22 6.98
C TYR A 53 4.55 5.28 8.49
N GLY A 54 5.80 5.10 8.90
CA GLY A 54 6.20 5.10 10.30
C GLY A 54 5.97 6.46 10.93
N ALA A 55 5.57 6.45 12.21
CA ALA A 55 5.41 7.67 13.00
C ALA A 55 6.68 8.54 12.93
N GLY A 56 6.49 9.85 12.81
CA GLY A 56 7.58 10.84 12.69
C GLY A 56 8.44 10.70 11.43
N GLY A 57 7.99 9.97 10.39
CA GLY A 57 8.72 9.85 9.13
C GLY A 57 9.90 8.87 9.13
N SER A 58 10.06 8.08 10.20
CA SER A 58 11.14 7.09 10.37
C SER A 58 11.26 6.03 9.26
N THR A 59 10.24 5.87 8.41
CA THR A 59 10.25 4.96 7.27
C THR A 59 10.00 5.65 5.93
N ARG A 60 10.05 6.98 5.83
CA ARG A 60 9.73 7.74 4.61
C ARG A 60 10.41 7.16 3.37
N GLU A 61 11.73 7.00 3.40
CA GLU A 61 12.50 6.49 2.26
C GLU A 61 12.10 5.06 1.86
N ARG A 62 11.80 4.20 2.85
CA ARG A 62 11.36 2.82 2.60
C ARG A 62 9.95 2.82 2.00
N THR A 63 9.05 3.63 2.53
CA THR A 63 7.69 3.83 1.98
C THR A 63 7.76 4.32 0.54
N ALA A 64 8.56 5.34 0.25
CA ALA A 64 8.78 5.88 -1.10
C ALA A 64 9.31 4.79 -2.05
N ARG A 65 10.32 4.03 -1.64
CA ARG A 65 10.87 2.91 -2.44
C ARG A 65 9.82 1.87 -2.77
N THR A 66 9.03 1.42 -1.77
CA THR A 66 7.97 0.43 -1.98
C THR A 66 6.89 0.95 -2.93
N ILE A 67 6.42 2.19 -2.73
CA ILE A 67 5.43 2.83 -3.61
C ILE A 67 5.97 2.95 -5.03
N GLY A 68 7.18 3.45 -5.22
CA GLY A 68 7.80 3.63 -6.53
C GLY A 68 7.94 2.31 -7.29
N ARG A 69 8.29 1.23 -6.58
CA ARG A 69 8.37 -0.10 -7.17
C ARG A 69 7.00 -0.62 -7.59
N ILE A 70 5.97 -0.47 -6.75
CA ILE A 70 4.59 -0.84 -7.08
C ILE A 70 4.12 -0.10 -8.35
N LEU A 71 4.35 1.21 -8.43
CA LEU A 71 3.96 2.03 -9.58
C LEU A 71 4.68 1.64 -10.88
N LYS A 72 5.94 1.19 -10.77
CA LYS A 72 6.78 0.87 -11.93
C LYS A 72 6.57 -0.55 -12.45
N GLU A 73 6.38 -1.51 -11.54
CA GLU A 73 6.49 -2.94 -11.86
C GLU A 73 5.13 -3.68 -11.80
N THR A 74 4.04 -3.03 -11.37
CA THR A 74 2.71 -3.66 -11.27
C THR A 74 1.60 -2.79 -11.87
N SER A 75 0.42 -3.37 -12.03
CA SER A 75 -0.82 -2.66 -12.36
C SER A 75 -1.57 -2.09 -11.14
N LEU A 76 -1.04 -2.29 -9.93
CA LEU A 76 -1.70 -1.89 -8.69
C LEU A 76 -1.67 -0.36 -8.50
N THR A 77 -2.74 0.17 -7.93
CA THR A 77 -2.82 1.60 -7.55
C THR A 77 -2.45 1.76 -6.06
N PRO A 78 -1.31 2.37 -5.72
CA PRO A 78 -0.93 2.54 -4.32
C PRO A 78 -1.64 3.74 -3.66
N ALA A 79 -1.85 3.61 -2.36
CA ALA A 79 -2.23 4.65 -1.43
C ALA A 79 -1.10 4.86 -0.41
N ALA A 80 -0.60 6.08 -0.30
CA ALA A 80 0.46 6.39 0.66
C ALA A 80 -0.15 6.70 2.03
N HIS A 81 0.26 5.98 3.07
CA HIS A 81 0.03 6.46 4.42
C HIS A 81 0.89 7.69 4.69
N MET A 82 0.40 8.55 5.58
CA MET A 82 1.11 9.72 6.03
C MET A 82 0.73 10.00 7.48
N THR A 83 1.69 10.46 8.26
CA THR A 83 1.44 10.95 9.61
C THR A 83 2.01 12.35 9.73
N CYS A 84 1.34 13.21 10.51
CA CYS A 84 1.77 14.60 10.74
C CYS A 84 2.35 14.80 12.15
N VAL A 85 2.51 13.72 12.93
CA VAL A 85 3.06 13.80 14.29
C VAL A 85 4.52 14.24 14.21
N ASP A 86 4.88 15.24 15.01
CA ASP A 86 6.22 15.83 15.09
C ASP A 86 6.77 16.34 13.75
N ALA A 87 5.89 16.69 12.79
CA ALA A 87 6.27 17.25 11.51
C ALA A 87 5.77 18.70 11.36
N ALA A 88 6.64 19.58 10.90
CA ALA A 88 6.24 20.92 10.49
C ALA A 88 5.43 20.84 9.18
N ARG A 89 4.51 21.79 8.99
CA ARG A 89 3.64 21.83 7.79
C ARG A 89 4.42 21.71 6.47
N HIS A 90 5.53 22.44 6.34
CA HIS A 90 6.34 22.42 5.11
C HIS A 90 7.00 21.06 4.85
N GLU A 91 7.28 20.27 5.89
CA GLU A 91 7.80 18.91 5.74
C GLU A 91 6.71 17.97 5.23
N VAL A 92 5.48 18.11 5.73
CA VAL A 92 4.31 17.38 5.23
C VAL A 92 4.04 17.74 3.78
N ASP A 93 4.04 19.03 3.44
CA ASP A 93 3.86 19.52 2.07
C ASP A 93 4.91 18.93 1.11
N ALA A 94 6.17 18.84 1.56
CA ALA A 94 7.26 18.24 0.78
C ALA A 94 7.06 16.72 0.55
N VAL A 95 6.56 15.98 1.54
CA VAL A 95 6.24 14.54 1.39
C VAL A 95 5.08 14.33 0.42
N ILE A 96 4.03 15.14 0.52
CA ILE A 96 2.89 15.07 -0.40
C ILE A 96 3.34 15.35 -1.83
N GLN A 97 4.18 16.36 -2.02
CA GLN A 97 4.72 16.70 -3.33
C GLN A 97 5.54 15.55 -3.91
N GLU A 98 6.46 14.97 -3.12
CA GLU A 98 7.26 13.81 -3.53
C GLU A 98 6.38 12.65 -4.01
N PHE A 99 5.38 12.25 -3.22
CA PHE A 99 4.49 11.15 -3.61
C PHE A 99 3.62 11.49 -4.81
N THR A 100 3.18 12.73 -4.93
CA THR A 100 2.39 13.18 -6.09
C THR A 100 3.24 13.16 -7.36
N ASP A 101 4.50 13.60 -7.30
CA ASP A 101 5.46 13.57 -8.42
C ASP A 101 5.77 12.14 -8.87
N MET A 102 5.78 11.19 -7.94
CA MET A 102 5.88 9.76 -8.26
C MET A 102 4.63 9.20 -8.96
N GLY A 103 3.48 9.88 -8.86
CA GLY A 103 2.20 9.46 -9.45
C GLY A 103 1.18 8.92 -8.44
N VAL A 104 1.41 9.07 -7.13
CA VAL A 104 0.43 8.73 -6.09
C VAL A 104 -0.75 9.70 -6.16
N LYS A 105 -1.97 9.15 -6.13
CA LYS A 105 -3.22 9.94 -6.17
C LYS A 105 -4.11 9.73 -4.94
N ARG A 106 -3.71 8.84 -4.03
CA ARG A 106 -4.48 8.46 -2.85
C ARG A 106 -3.60 8.52 -1.62
N PHE A 107 -4.05 9.25 -0.61
CA PHE A 107 -3.39 9.36 0.68
C PHE A 107 -4.30 8.81 1.78
N VAL A 108 -3.69 8.20 2.79
CA VAL A 108 -4.33 7.81 4.05
C VAL A 108 -3.71 8.67 5.14
N ALA A 109 -4.52 9.55 5.73
CA ALA A 109 -4.10 10.55 6.71
C ALA A 109 -4.84 10.37 8.03
#